data_AF-A0A351C5X0-F1
#
_entry.id   AF-A0A351C5X0-F1
#
_cell.length_a   1.000
_cell.length_b   1.000
_cell.length_c   1.000
_cell.angle_alpha   90.00
_cell.angle_beta   90.00
_cell.angle_gamma   90.00
#
_symmetry.space_group_name_H-M   'P 1'
#
loop_
_entity.id
_entity.type
_entity.pdbx_description
1 polymer ?
#
loop_
_entity_poly.entity_id
_entity_poly.type
_entity_poly.pdbx_seq_one_letter_code
_entity_poly.pdbx_strand_id
1 'polypeptide(L)'
;MPQKLNPFSDIRAFKNDPIGTQVAVLKGLMKRAAGTEWGKRYGFSEIAEAKDARSMFRERVPIHSYEAFRSDIERIRKGEKDIIWPGSIQHFAVSSGTASAGKIVPLSEEMLMINRRFTLTVALAYREAIRSSKFFRGRLLSIPGRIEEDPLHPGSMIGEVSGLQFLFAPWLIKRLYQAVPE
;
A
#
# COMPACT_ATOMS: atom_id res chain seq x y z
N MET A 1 19.24 -8.60 0.39
CA MET A 1 19.46 -9.47 1.56
C MET A 1 18.38 -10.54 1.60
N PRO A 2 18.71 -11.83 1.74
CA PRO A 2 17.70 -12.87 1.87
C PRO A 2 16.92 -12.65 3.19
N GLN A 3 15.62 -12.40 3.08
CA GLN A 3 14.75 -12.09 4.21
C GLN A 3 14.43 -13.35 5.02
N LYS A 4 14.55 -13.27 6.35
CA LYS A 4 14.32 -14.39 7.28
C LYS A 4 12.85 -14.83 7.23
N LEU A 5 12.63 -16.15 7.20
CA LEU A 5 11.32 -16.85 7.14
C LEU A 5 10.41 -16.65 8.38
N ASN A 6 10.71 -15.71 9.28
CA ASN A 6 9.94 -15.48 10.51
C ASN A 6 9.42 -14.04 10.57
N PRO A 7 8.15 -13.78 10.19
CA PRO A 7 7.61 -12.41 10.17
C PRO A 7 7.54 -11.76 11.57
N PHE A 8 7.64 -12.55 12.64
CA PHE A 8 7.62 -12.04 14.01
C PHE A 8 8.94 -11.40 14.45
N SER A 9 10.07 -11.71 13.81
CA SER A 9 11.34 -11.04 14.15
C SER A 9 11.29 -9.56 13.82
N ASP A 10 10.71 -9.23 12.67
CA ASP A 10 10.63 -7.86 12.17
C ASP A 10 9.67 -7.04 13.04
N ILE A 11 8.52 -7.61 13.40
CA ILE A 11 7.57 -6.99 14.34
C ILE A 11 8.24 -6.70 15.71
N ARG A 12 9.05 -7.62 16.24
CA ARG A 12 9.78 -7.39 17.48
C ARG A 12 10.83 -6.28 17.32
N ALA A 13 11.58 -6.28 16.21
CA ALA A 13 12.54 -5.23 15.93
C ALA A 13 11.88 -3.85 15.87
N PHE A 14 10.72 -3.74 15.19
CA PHE A 14 9.94 -2.50 15.10
C PHE A 14 9.45 -2.01 16.48
N LYS A 15 9.07 -2.93 17.37
CA LYS A 15 8.63 -2.58 18.73
C LYS A 15 9.79 -2.16 19.63
N ASN A 16 10.97 -2.74 19.44
CA ASN A 16 12.15 -2.44 20.26
C ASN A 16 12.76 -1.07 19.93
N ASP A 17 12.69 -0.62 18.67
CA ASP A 17 13.13 0.71 18.25
C ASP A 17 12.13 1.34 17.26
N PRO A 18 10.98 1.86 17.75
CA PRO A 18 9.95 2.41 16.88
C PRO A 18 10.38 3.70 16.19
N ILE A 19 11.20 4.52 16.86
CA ILE A 19 11.67 5.80 16.32
C ILE A 19 12.66 5.55 15.19
N GLY A 20 13.70 4.74 15.43
CA GLY A 20 14.68 4.39 14.39
C GLY A 20 14.04 3.66 13.22
N THR A 21 13.05 2.81 13.49
CA THR A 21 12.24 2.16 12.44
C THR A 21 11.52 3.17 11.56
N GLN A 22 10.80 4.14 12.14
CA GLN A 22 10.09 5.16 11.35
C GLN A 22 11.05 6.04 10.54
N VAL A 23 12.22 6.39 11.09
CA VAL A 23 13.25 7.14 10.35
C VAL A 23 13.79 6.32 9.18
N ALA A 24 14.06 5.02 9.38
CA ALA A 24 14.52 4.14 8.31
C ALA A 24 13.47 3.98 7.21
N VAL A 25 12.19 3.83 7.58
CA VAL A 25 11.07 3.80 6.63
C VAL A 25 11.01 5.11 5.83
N LEU A 26 11.02 6.27 6.50
CA LEU A 26 11.01 7.58 5.85
C LEU A 26 12.14 7.70 4.83
N LYS A 27 13.38 7.41 5.24
CA LYS A 27 14.54 7.46 4.33
C LYS A 27 14.39 6.52 3.15
N GLY A 28 13.90 5.29 3.38
CA GLY A 28 13.64 4.32 2.31
C GLY A 28 12.61 4.82 1.29
N LEU A 29 11.51 5.39 1.76
CA LEU A 29 10.46 5.98 0.90
C LEU A 29 11.02 7.16 0.09
N MET A 30 11.74 8.08 0.73
CA MET A 30 12.33 9.24 0.05
C MET A 30 13.37 8.82 -0.99
N LYS A 31 14.24 7.86 -0.65
CA LYS A 31 15.24 7.33 -1.58
C LYS A 31 14.59 6.66 -2.78
N ARG A 32 13.52 5.88 -2.57
CA ARG A 32 12.78 5.22 -3.65
C ARG A 32 12.12 6.24 -4.57
N ALA A 33 11.47 7.26 -4.00
CA ALA A 33 10.76 8.29 -4.74
C ALA A 33 11.65 9.45 -5.23
N ALA A 34 12.96 9.43 -5.00
CA ALA A 34 13.84 10.57 -5.31
C ALA A 34 13.82 11.00 -6.79
N GLY A 35 13.59 10.05 -7.71
CA GLY A 35 13.52 10.32 -9.15
C GLY A 35 12.19 10.91 -9.63
N THR A 36 11.14 10.91 -8.80
CA THR A 36 9.81 11.37 -9.20
C THR A 36 9.75 12.90 -9.29
N GLU A 37 8.69 13.43 -9.91
CA GLU A 37 8.43 14.87 -9.95
C GLU A 37 8.40 15.46 -8.53
N TRP A 38 7.72 14.78 -7.60
CA TRP A 38 7.71 15.15 -6.19
C TRP A 38 9.07 15.00 -5.52
N GLY A 39 9.80 13.94 -5.83
CA GLY A 39 11.15 13.71 -5.32
C GLY A 39 12.12 14.82 -5.68
N LYS A 40 12.02 15.33 -6.91
CA LYS A 40 12.78 16.50 -7.38
C LYS A 40 12.28 17.79 -6.74
N ARG A 41 10.96 17.99 -6.71
CA ARG A 41 10.31 19.21 -6.16
C ARG A 41 10.70 19.48 -4.71
N TYR A 42 10.77 18.44 -3.88
CA TYR A 42 11.05 18.56 -2.44
C TYR A 42 12.45 18.11 -2.03
N GLY A 43 13.30 17.72 -2.98
CA GLY A 43 14.68 17.29 -2.71
C GLY A 43 14.77 16.01 -1.87
N PHE A 44 13.99 14.98 -2.20
CA PHE A 44 13.94 13.72 -1.45
C PHE A 44 15.30 13.01 -1.36
N SER A 45 16.16 13.14 -2.38
CA SER A 45 17.52 12.57 -2.34
C SER A 45 18.34 13.13 -1.19
N GLU A 46 18.28 14.46 -0.98
CA GLU A 46 19.01 15.12 0.11
C GLU A 46 18.42 14.76 1.47
N ILE A 47 17.08 14.71 1.58
CA ILE A 47 16.39 14.30 2.80
C ILE A 47 16.78 12.87 3.20
N ALA A 48 16.86 11.95 2.24
CA ALA A 48 17.18 10.55 2.51
C ALA A 48 18.61 10.37 3.07
N GLU A 49 19.57 11.15 2.58
CA GLU A 49 20.97 11.06 2.99
C GLU A 49 21.28 11.93 4.24
N ALA A 50 20.36 12.82 4.63
CA ALA A 50 20.52 13.68 5.79
C ALA A 50 20.69 12.91 7.11
N LYS A 51 21.51 13.46 8.01
CA LYS A 51 21.62 12.95 9.40
C LYS A 51 20.29 13.07 10.14
N ASP A 52 19.57 14.18 9.96
CA ASP A 52 18.23 14.41 10.51
C ASP A 52 17.17 14.54 9.40
N ALA A 53 16.86 13.40 8.78
CA ALA A 53 15.85 13.32 7.72
C ALA A 53 14.44 13.76 8.18
N ARG A 54 14.11 13.57 9.46
CA ARG A 54 12.79 13.95 10.00
C ARG A 54 12.61 15.45 9.97
N SER A 55 13.58 16.22 10.47
CA SER A 55 13.48 17.67 10.51
C SER A 55 13.50 18.26 9.10
N MET A 56 14.40 17.79 8.23
CA MET A 56 14.46 18.25 6.84
C MET A 56 13.17 17.93 6.06
N PHE A 57 12.57 16.76 6.27
CA PHE A 57 11.28 16.42 5.65
C PHE A 57 10.18 17.38 6.11
N ARG A 58 10.09 17.67 7.42
CA ARG A 58 9.07 18.59 7.97
C ARG A 58 9.21 20.02 7.46
N GLU A 59 10.43 20.46 7.19
CA GLU A 59 10.72 21.79 6.66
C GLU A 59 10.34 21.89 5.18
N ARG A 60 10.67 20.86 4.38
CA ARG A 60 10.55 20.91 2.91
C ARG A 60 9.19 20.44 2.39
N VAL A 61 8.55 19.49 3.07
CA VAL A 61 7.31 18.85 2.60
C VAL A 61 6.14 19.36 3.44
N PRO A 62 5.32 20.28 2.92
CA PRO A 62 4.16 20.77 3.66
C PRO A 62 3.09 19.67 3.77
N ILE A 63 2.15 19.85 4.69
CA ILE A 63 0.98 18.99 4.80
C ILE A 63 0.04 19.32 3.63
N HIS A 64 -0.36 18.30 2.88
CA HIS A 64 -1.22 18.43 1.71
C HIS A 64 -2.61 17.86 1.97
N SER A 65 -3.65 18.55 1.50
CA SER A 65 -5.00 17.98 1.41
C SER A 65 -5.14 17.11 0.17
N TYR A 66 -6.20 16.30 0.09
CA TYR A 66 -6.48 15.48 -1.11
C TYR A 66 -6.63 16.34 -2.37
N GLU A 67 -7.26 17.50 -2.23
CA GLU A 67 -7.54 18.43 -3.31
C GLU A 67 -6.25 18.97 -3.93
N ALA A 68 -5.20 19.14 -3.12
CA ALA A 68 -3.87 19.51 -3.59
C ALA A 68 -3.20 18.40 -4.44
N PHE A 69 -3.57 17.14 -4.24
CA PHE A 69 -3.10 16.01 -5.04
C PHE A 69 -3.99 15.68 -6.23
N ARG A 70 -5.21 16.24 -6.30
CA ARG A 70 -6.22 15.78 -7.26
C ARG A 70 -5.73 15.85 -8.71
N SER A 71 -5.05 16.92 -9.08
CA SER A 71 -4.46 17.05 -10.42
C SER A 71 -3.41 15.98 -10.72
N ASP A 72 -2.53 15.71 -9.74
CA ASP A 72 -1.49 14.69 -9.88
C ASP A 72 -2.10 13.29 -9.97
N ILE A 73 -3.15 13.00 -9.19
CA ILE A 73 -3.90 11.74 -9.26
C ILE A 73 -4.53 11.55 -10.64
N GLU A 74 -5.15 12.58 -11.21
CA GLU A 74 -5.73 12.50 -12.56
C GLU A 74 -4.66 12.28 -13.64
N ARG A 75 -3.49 12.90 -13.50
CA ARG A 75 -2.34 12.63 -14.38
C ARG A 75 -1.86 11.17 -14.25
N ILE A 76 -1.78 10.65 -13.03
CA ILE A 76 -1.42 9.25 -12.77
C ILE A 76 -2.48 8.30 -13.38
N ARG A 77 -3.78 8.60 -13.24
CA ARG A 77 -4.87 7.82 -13.86
C ARG A 77 -4.78 7.79 -15.38
N LYS A 78 -4.31 8.87 -16.01
CA LYS A 78 -4.01 8.93 -17.45
C LYS A 78 -2.74 8.17 -17.87
N GLY A 79 -2.03 7.56 -16.93
CA GLY A 79 -0.85 6.74 -17.19
C GLY A 79 0.48 7.50 -17.16
N GLU A 80 0.49 8.77 -16.72
CA GLU A 80 1.76 9.47 -16.48
C GLU A 80 2.56 8.78 -15.39
N LYS A 81 3.89 8.70 -15.61
CA LYS A 81 4.82 7.96 -14.76
C LYS A 81 5.58 8.91 -13.85
N ASP A 82 6.08 8.36 -12.75
CA ASP A 82 7.06 9.02 -11.88
C ASP A 82 6.58 10.37 -11.32
N ILE A 83 5.28 10.53 -11.03
CA ILE A 83 4.73 11.77 -10.47
C ILE A 83 4.97 11.82 -8.94
N ILE A 84 4.25 10.99 -8.18
CA ILE A 84 4.38 10.89 -6.71
C ILE A 84 5.16 9.65 -6.27
N TRP A 85 5.13 8.58 -7.08
CA TRP A 85 5.80 7.32 -6.85
C TRP A 85 6.45 6.83 -8.15
N PRO A 86 7.56 6.07 -8.11
CA PRO A 86 8.20 5.59 -9.33
C PRO A 86 7.31 4.67 -10.16
N GLY A 87 7.43 4.77 -11.48
CA GLY A 87 6.68 3.98 -12.47
C GLY A 87 5.26 4.49 -12.72
N SER A 88 4.47 3.65 -13.38
CA SER A 88 3.03 3.85 -13.62
C SER A 88 2.20 3.13 -12.56
N ILE A 89 1.01 3.66 -12.25
CA ILE A 89 0.05 3.03 -11.35
C ILE A 89 -1.22 2.70 -12.12
N GLN A 90 -1.68 1.45 -11.98
CA GLN A 90 -2.84 0.90 -12.70
C GLN A 90 -3.99 0.50 -11.77
N HIS A 91 -3.85 0.68 -10.46
CA HIS A 91 -4.84 0.28 -9.48
C HIS A 91 -5.23 1.48 -8.63
N PHE A 92 -6.52 1.70 -8.47
CA PHE A 92 -7.06 2.89 -7.82
C PHE A 92 -8.13 2.52 -6.81
N ALA A 93 -7.92 2.92 -5.56
CA ALA A 93 -8.92 2.75 -4.52
C ALA A 93 -9.86 3.95 -4.46
N VAL A 94 -11.15 3.70 -4.31
CA VAL A 94 -12.17 4.73 -4.01
C VAL A 94 -12.50 4.63 -2.53
N SER A 95 -12.33 5.72 -1.77
CA SER A 95 -12.84 5.77 -0.39
C SER A 95 -14.32 6.16 -0.40
N SER A 96 -15.13 5.38 0.32
CA SER A 96 -16.60 5.35 0.29
C SER A 96 -17.27 6.72 0.46
N GLY A 97 -18.04 7.12 -0.54
CA GLY A 97 -18.94 8.28 -0.43
C GLY A 97 -19.80 8.52 -1.68
N THR A 98 -20.62 7.53 -2.07
CA THR A 98 -21.66 7.61 -3.13
C THR A 98 -21.16 7.86 -4.56
N ALA A 99 -21.99 7.47 -5.54
CA ALA A 99 -21.71 7.39 -6.98
C ALA A 99 -21.41 8.74 -7.69
N SER A 100 -21.04 9.79 -6.94
CA SER A 100 -20.58 11.07 -7.44
C SER A 100 -19.15 11.34 -6.98
N ALA A 101 -18.18 10.91 -7.79
CA ALA A 101 -16.76 11.31 -7.72
C ALA A 101 -16.07 11.22 -6.33
N GLY A 102 -15.99 10.00 -5.76
CA GLY A 102 -15.23 9.72 -4.53
C GLY A 102 -13.73 10.05 -4.65
N LYS A 103 -13.03 10.13 -3.50
CA LYS A 103 -11.57 10.32 -3.48
C LYS A 103 -10.89 9.07 -4.04
N ILE A 104 -10.04 9.26 -5.03
CA ILE A 104 -9.32 8.21 -5.75
C ILE A 104 -7.88 8.18 -5.24
N VAL A 105 -7.45 7.03 -4.74
CA VAL A 105 -6.11 6.84 -4.17
C VAL A 105 -5.33 5.86 -5.05
N PRO A 106 -4.22 6.29 -5.67
CA PRO A 106 -3.39 5.39 -6.46
C PRO A 106 -2.71 4.35 -5.57
N LEU A 107 -2.80 3.08 -5.96
CA LEU A 107 -2.18 1.95 -5.26
C LEU A 107 -1.04 1.38 -6.11
N SER A 108 0.20 1.58 -5.65
CA SER A 108 1.36 0.99 -6.32
C SER A 108 1.36 -0.53 -6.20
N GLU A 109 1.98 -1.21 -7.17
CA GLU A 109 2.15 -2.67 -7.12
C GLU A 109 2.97 -3.10 -5.89
N GLU A 110 3.97 -2.30 -5.51
CA GLU A 110 4.78 -2.52 -4.30
C GLU A 110 3.89 -2.53 -3.04
N MET A 111 2.95 -1.59 -2.92
CA MET A 111 1.98 -1.56 -1.81
C MET A 111 1.10 -2.82 -1.80
N LEU A 112 0.59 -3.22 -2.96
CA LEU A 112 -0.27 -4.40 -3.08
C LEU A 112 0.48 -5.69 -2.69
N MET A 113 1.75 -5.80 -3.06
CA MET A 113 2.62 -6.91 -2.69
C MET A 113 2.97 -6.92 -1.19
N ILE A 114 3.19 -5.74 -0.59
CA ILE A 114 3.39 -5.61 0.87
C ILE A 114 2.10 -6.01 1.61
N ASN A 115 0.92 -5.56 1.14
CA ASN A 115 -0.37 -5.93 1.71
C ASN A 115 -0.60 -7.44 1.67
N ARG A 116 -0.26 -8.11 0.56
CA ARG A 116 -0.33 -9.57 0.45
C ARG A 116 0.50 -10.27 1.54
N ARG A 117 1.73 -9.79 1.79
CA ARG A 117 2.60 -10.31 2.86
C ARG A 117 2.05 -10.01 4.25
N PHE A 118 1.47 -8.83 4.44
CA PHE A 118 0.83 -8.43 5.68
C PHE A 118 -0.35 -9.37 6.02
N THR A 119 -1.25 -9.64 5.06
CA THR A 119 -2.38 -10.56 5.25
C THR A 119 -1.94 -11.95 5.70
N LEU A 120 -0.89 -12.50 5.08
CA LEU A 120 -0.31 -13.79 5.48
C LEU A 120 0.29 -13.74 6.89
N THR A 121 1.01 -12.66 7.21
CA THR A 121 1.59 -12.45 8.55
C THR A 121 0.50 -12.39 9.62
N VAL A 122 -0.61 -11.69 9.37
CA VAL A 122 -1.75 -11.61 10.30
C VAL A 122 -2.37 -12.97 10.51
N ALA A 123 -2.59 -13.76 9.45
CA ALA A 123 -3.12 -15.12 9.56
C ALA A 123 -2.22 -16.02 10.43
N LEU A 124 -0.89 -15.93 10.25
CA LEU A 124 0.08 -16.67 11.06
C LEU A 124 0.10 -16.18 12.52
N ALA A 125 0.00 -14.87 12.74
CA ALA A 125 -0.05 -14.29 14.08
C ALA A 125 -1.31 -14.72 14.84
N TYR A 126 -2.46 -14.72 14.18
CA TYR A 126 -3.70 -15.19 14.76
C TYR A 126 -3.64 -16.67 15.13
N ARG A 127 -3.11 -17.50 14.23
CA ARG A 127 -2.87 -18.93 14.50
C ARG A 127 -2.00 -19.14 15.74
N GLU A 128 -0.94 -18.36 15.88
CA GLU A 128 -0.04 -18.42 17.04
C GLU A 128 -0.76 -18.01 18.33
N ALA A 129 -1.57 -16.95 18.29
CA ALA A 129 -2.33 -16.48 19.44
C ALA A 129 -3.34 -17.52 19.94
N ILE A 130 -4.04 -18.21 19.04
CA ILE A 130 -5.05 -19.23 19.43
C ILE A 130 -4.45 -20.62 19.69
N ARG A 131 -3.16 -20.82 19.38
CA ARG A 131 -2.41 -22.09 19.50
C ARG A 131 -3.15 -23.32 18.94
N SER A 132 -3.90 -23.13 17.85
CA SER A 132 -4.77 -24.16 17.29
C SER A 132 -4.59 -24.31 15.78
N SER A 133 -4.27 -25.54 15.35
CA SER A 133 -4.18 -25.90 13.93
C SER A 133 -5.55 -25.98 13.25
N LYS A 134 -6.65 -25.94 14.02
CA LYS A 134 -8.02 -25.92 13.49
C LYS A 134 -8.30 -24.67 12.65
N PHE A 135 -7.52 -23.59 12.84
CA PHE A 135 -7.64 -22.36 12.05
C PHE A 135 -7.62 -22.60 10.54
N PHE A 136 -6.67 -23.42 10.06
CA PHE A 136 -6.55 -23.72 8.64
C PHE A 136 -7.58 -24.74 8.13
N ARG A 137 -8.30 -25.40 9.05
CA ARG A 137 -9.33 -26.40 8.72
C ARG A 137 -10.75 -25.81 8.65
N GLY A 138 -10.96 -24.62 9.21
CA GLY A 138 -12.24 -23.90 9.12
C GLY A 138 -12.45 -23.30 7.73
N ARG A 139 -13.64 -22.72 7.49
CA ARG A 139 -13.88 -21.81 6.35
C ARG A 139 -13.84 -20.38 6.89
N LEU A 140 -13.20 -19.47 6.15
CA LEU A 140 -13.19 -18.03 6.39
C LEU A 140 -14.14 -17.41 5.37
N LEU A 141 -15.17 -16.75 5.88
CA LEU A 141 -16.05 -15.93 5.06
C LEU A 141 -15.39 -14.56 4.87
N SER A 142 -15.15 -14.17 3.61
CA SER A 142 -14.69 -12.85 3.24
C SER A 142 -15.59 -12.30 2.15
N ILE A 143 -16.04 -11.06 2.30
CA ILE A 143 -16.88 -10.34 1.34
C ILE A 143 -16.04 -9.16 0.86
N PRO A 144 -15.29 -9.30 -0.25
CA PRO A 144 -14.54 -8.19 -0.79
C PRO A 144 -15.48 -7.14 -1.39
N GLY A 145 -15.01 -5.89 -1.40
CA GLY A 145 -15.69 -4.82 -2.11
C GLY A 145 -15.58 -4.97 -3.63
N ARG A 146 -16.32 -4.13 -4.34
CA ARG A 146 -16.35 -4.16 -5.81
C ARG A 146 -15.06 -3.62 -6.42
N ILE A 147 -14.68 -4.17 -7.56
CA ILE A 147 -13.64 -3.66 -8.44
C ILE A 147 -14.15 -3.80 -9.86
N GLU A 148 -13.87 -2.79 -10.67
CA GLU A 148 -14.18 -2.77 -12.08
C GLU A 148 -13.00 -2.17 -12.86
N GLU A 149 -13.00 -2.35 -14.17
CA GLU A 149 -12.10 -1.61 -15.03
C GLU A 149 -12.53 -0.13 -15.02
N ASP A 150 -11.57 0.79 -14.93
CA ASP A 150 -11.85 2.22 -14.92
C ASP A 150 -12.48 2.64 -16.27
N PRO A 151 -13.75 3.08 -16.29
CA PRO A 151 -14.43 3.41 -17.54
C PRO A 151 -13.78 4.57 -18.29
N LEU A 152 -13.04 5.43 -17.60
CA LEU A 152 -12.35 6.58 -18.18
C LEU A 152 -10.94 6.23 -18.65
N HIS A 153 -10.35 5.15 -18.12
CA HIS A 153 -8.96 4.76 -18.35
C HIS A 153 -8.84 3.23 -18.51
N PRO A 154 -9.18 2.69 -19.71
CA PRO A 154 -9.08 1.26 -19.98
C PRO A 154 -7.69 0.69 -19.69
N GLY A 155 -7.63 -0.52 -19.16
CA GLY A 155 -6.41 -1.17 -18.68
C GLY A 155 -6.00 -0.81 -17.25
N SER A 156 -6.80 -0.01 -16.54
CA SER A 156 -6.63 0.25 -15.11
C SER A 156 -7.84 -0.24 -14.31
N MET A 157 -7.62 -0.64 -13.05
CA MET A 157 -8.66 -1.15 -12.17
C MET A 157 -8.99 -0.11 -11.10
N ILE A 158 -10.28 0.12 -10.88
CA ILE A 158 -10.78 1.04 -9.85
C ILE A 158 -11.81 0.34 -8.96
N GLY A 159 -11.81 0.63 -7.66
CA GLY A 159 -12.79 0.03 -6.75
C GLY A 159 -12.43 0.21 -5.29
N GLU A 160 -13.04 -0.60 -4.43
CA GLU A 160 -12.73 -0.60 -3.01
C GLU A 160 -11.36 -1.24 -2.72
N VAL A 161 -10.67 -0.74 -1.69
CA VAL A 161 -9.37 -1.29 -1.25
C VAL A 161 -9.45 -2.79 -0.96
N SER A 162 -10.55 -3.23 -0.34
CA SER A 162 -10.79 -4.64 0.02
C SER A 162 -10.90 -5.53 -1.21
N GLY A 163 -11.53 -5.04 -2.28
CA GLY A 163 -11.56 -5.70 -3.58
C GLY A 163 -10.14 -5.82 -4.16
N LEU A 164 -9.41 -4.70 -4.25
CA LEU A 164 -8.05 -4.71 -4.81
C LEU A 164 -7.11 -5.63 -4.00
N GLN A 165 -7.20 -5.62 -2.68
CA GLN A 165 -6.47 -6.57 -1.84
C GLN A 165 -6.82 -8.03 -2.16
N PHE A 166 -8.10 -8.31 -2.40
CA PHE A 166 -8.54 -9.63 -2.82
C PHE A 166 -7.97 -10.02 -4.18
N LEU A 167 -7.93 -9.13 -5.17
CA LEU A 167 -7.34 -9.39 -6.50
C LEU A 167 -5.90 -9.91 -6.38
N PHE A 168 -5.12 -9.36 -5.44
CA PHE A 168 -3.72 -9.74 -5.20
C PHE A 168 -3.53 -10.81 -4.10
N ALA A 169 -4.62 -11.33 -3.52
CA ALA A 169 -4.53 -12.37 -2.50
C ALA A 169 -3.94 -13.67 -3.08
N PRO A 170 -3.19 -14.46 -2.26
CA PRO A 170 -2.68 -15.75 -2.70
C PRO A 170 -3.81 -16.69 -3.13
N TRP A 171 -3.59 -17.48 -4.18
CA TRP A 171 -4.59 -18.41 -4.73
C TRP A 171 -5.21 -19.34 -3.68
N LEU A 172 -4.40 -19.82 -2.72
CA LEU A 172 -4.85 -20.71 -1.65
C LEU A 172 -5.87 -20.04 -0.73
N ILE A 173 -5.70 -18.73 -0.46
CA ILE A 173 -6.65 -17.95 0.32
C ILE A 173 -7.96 -17.81 -0.45
N LYS A 174 -7.89 -17.46 -1.75
CA LYS A 174 -9.07 -17.35 -2.61
C LYS A 174 -9.86 -18.66 -2.70
N ARG A 175 -9.16 -19.80 -2.82
CA ARG A 175 -9.78 -21.13 -2.98
C ARG A 175 -10.44 -21.65 -1.70
N LEU A 176 -9.83 -21.43 -0.55
CA LEU A 176 -10.31 -22.02 0.70
C LEU A 176 -11.43 -21.18 1.34
N TYR A 177 -11.55 -19.90 0.99
CA TYR A 177 -12.16 -18.92 1.88
C TYR A 177 -12.96 -17.85 1.11
N GLN A 178 -14.20 -18.15 0.67
CA GLN A 178 -15.09 -17.08 0.18
C GLN A 178 -16.57 -17.42 -0.02
N ALA A 179 -17.40 -16.39 0.09
CA ALA A 179 -18.59 -16.20 -0.73
C ALA A 179 -18.29 -15.02 -1.67
N VAL A 180 -17.99 -15.31 -2.94
CA VAL A 180 -17.95 -14.27 -3.99
C VAL A 180 -19.40 -14.09 -4.41
N PRO A 181 -20.04 -12.92 -4.21
CA PRO A 181 -21.29 -12.64 -4.92
C PRO A 181 -20.97 -12.64 -6.41
N GLU A 182 -21.68 -13.49 -7.17
CA GLU A 182 -21.65 -13.51 -8.65
C GLU A 182 -22.03 -12.14 -9.23
#